data_AF-A0A4Y2UJB1-F1
#
_entry.id   AF-A0A4Y2UJB1-F1
#
_cell.length_a   1.000
_cell.length_b   1.000
_cell.length_c   1.000
_cell.angle_alpha   90.00
_cell.angle_beta   90.00
_cell.angle_gamma   90.00
#
_symmetry.space_group_name_H-M   'P 1'
#
loop_
_entity.id
_entity.type
_entity.pdbx_description
1 polymer ?
#
loop_
_entity_poly.entity_id
_entity_poly.type
_entity_poly.pdbx_seq_one_letter_code
_entity_poly.pdbx_strand_id
1 'polypeptide(L)'
;MKINNDQLFDEIVLAKEYLQSNWEQWKQEETTRDVIISSEEEWLRLFGHFKENHIAAPNLIKIVEYAFCLPGTSAPVERVFSLMNNA
;
A
#
# COMPACT_ATOMS: atom_id res chain seq x y z
N MET A 1 -8.70 16.76 -0.42
CA MET A 1 -8.13 16.02 -1.56
C MET A 1 -9.26 15.65 -2.50
N LYS A 2 -9.24 16.10 -3.77
CA LYS A 2 -10.27 15.71 -4.74
C LYS A 2 -9.77 14.47 -5.51
N ILE A 3 -10.53 13.38 -5.42
CA ILE A 3 -10.30 12.15 -6.18
C ILE A 3 -11.34 12.10 -7.29
N ASN A 4 -10.93 11.75 -8.50
CA ASN A 4 -11.85 11.45 -9.59
C ASN A 4 -12.22 9.96 -9.50
N ASN A 5 -13.51 9.66 -9.28
CA ASN A 5 -13.98 8.29 -9.09
C ASN A 5 -13.87 7.43 -10.36
N ASP A 6 -14.08 7.99 -11.54
CA ASP A 6 -14.02 7.23 -12.79
C ASP A 6 -12.58 6.81 -13.07
N GLN A 7 -11.63 7.76 -12.93
CA GLN A 7 -10.21 7.47 -13.06
C GLN A 7 -9.71 6.52 -11.96
N LEU A 8 -10.20 6.68 -10.73
CA LEU A 8 -9.86 5.77 -9.64
C LEU A 8 -10.32 4.33 -9.95
N PHE A 9 -11.50 4.16 -10.54
CA PHE A 9 -12.00 2.83 -10.89
C PHE A 9 -11.06 2.14 -11.87
N ASP A 10 -10.63 2.83 -12.93
CA ASP A 10 -9.67 2.30 -13.90
C ASP A 10 -8.33 1.94 -13.23
N GLU A 11 -7.81 2.82 -12.37
CA GLU A 11 -6.58 2.59 -11.61
C GLU A 11 -6.67 1.35 -10.70
N ILE A 12 -7.82 1.15 -10.04
CA ILE A 12 -8.08 -0.01 -9.17
C ILE A 12 -8.21 -1.31 -9.98
N VAL A 13 -8.87 -1.27 -11.15
CA VAL A 13 -8.99 -2.43 -12.03
C VAL A 13 -7.59 -2.89 -12.47
N LEU A 14 -6.74 -1.98 -12.94
CA LEU A 14 -5.36 -2.29 -13.32
C LEU A 14 -4.54 -2.86 -12.16
N ALA A 15 -4.67 -2.26 -10.97
CA ALA A 15 -3.98 -2.76 -9.78
C ALA A 15 -4.43 -4.18 -9.41
N LYS A 16 -5.74 -4.43 -9.48
CA LYS A 16 -6.31 -5.75 -9.17
C LYS A 16 -5.87 -6.80 -10.18
N GLU A 17 -5.88 -6.48 -11.47
CA GLU A 17 -5.41 -7.37 -12.53
C GLU A 17 -3.94 -7.77 -12.30
N TYR A 18 -3.07 -6.78 -12.03
CA TYR A 18 -1.67 -7.05 -11.71
C TYR A 18 -1.51 -7.98 -10.50
N LEU A 19 -2.18 -7.67 -9.38
CA LEU A 19 -2.09 -8.48 -8.15
C LEU A 19 -2.60 -9.91 -8.38
N GLN A 20 -3.70 -10.08 -9.11
CA GLN A 20 -4.26 -11.39 -9.41
C GLN A 20 -3.34 -12.22 -10.32
N SER A 21 -2.75 -11.60 -11.35
CA SER A 21 -1.83 -12.30 -12.25
C SER A 21 -0.53 -12.73 -11.57
N ASN A 22 -0.06 -12.00 -10.57
CA ASN A 22 1.20 -12.29 -9.88
C ASN A 22 1.04 -13.15 -8.61
N TRP A 23 -0.19 -13.36 -8.13
CA TRP A 23 -0.50 -14.05 -6.88
C TRP A 23 0.11 -15.46 -6.76
N GLU A 24 -0.02 -16.29 -7.80
CA GLU A 24 0.51 -17.65 -7.77
C GLU A 24 2.04 -17.68 -7.72
N GLN A 25 2.69 -16.78 -8.46
CA GLN A 25 4.14 -16.65 -8.44
C GLN A 25 4.62 -16.21 -7.06
N TRP A 26 3.96 -15.24 -6.44
CA TRP A 26 4.33 -14.73 -5.12
C TRP A 26 4.21 -15.82 -4.04
N LYS A 27 3.14 -16.63 -4.06
CA LYS A 27 3.02 -17.78 -3.17
C LYS A 27 4.15 -18.81 -3.31
N GLN A 28 4.58 -19.05 -4.55
CA GLN A 28 5.72 -19.95 -4.79
C GLN A 28 7.03 -19.32 -4.29
N GLU A 29 7.22 -18.01 -4.47
CA GLU A 29 8.37 -17.28 -3.93
C GLU A 29 8.43 -17.38 -2.39
N GLU A 30 7.31 -17.17 -1.70
CA GLU A 30 7.22 -17.30 -0.24
C GLU A 30 7.63 -18.69 0.23
N THR A 31 7.10 -19.72 -0.43
CA THR A 31 7.38 -21.12 -0.12
C THR A 31 8.85 -21.49 -0.38
N THR A 32 9.45 -20.95 -1.44
CA THR A 32 10.81 -21.30 -1.86
C THR A 32 11.87 -20.53 -1.06
N ARG A 33 11.59 -19.29 -0.68
CA ARG A 33 12.54 -18.43 0.04
C ARG A 33 12.38 -18.46 1.55
N ASP A 34 11.30 -19.07 2.06
CA ASP A 34 10.93 -19.04 3.48
C ASP A 34 10.82 -17.61 4.03
N VAL A 35 10.32 -16.70 3.19
CA VAL A 35 10.11 -15.28 3.51
C VAL A 35 8.65 -14.94 3.22
N ILE A 36 7.97 -14.33 4.19
CA ILE A 36 6.62 -13.78 4.00
C ILE A 36 6.75 -12.47 3.24
N ILE A 37 6.02 -12.31 2.13
CA ILE A 37 5.95 -11.05 1.41
C ILE A 37 5.05 -10.12 2.24
N SER A 38 5.61 -9.01 2.72
CA SER A 38 4.84 -8.04 3.49
C SER A 38 3.94 -7.22 2.57
N SER A 39 2.86 -6.65 3.10
CA SER A 39 1.97 -5.79 2.32
C SER A 39 2.70 -4.58 1.73
N GLU A 40 3.71 -4.03 2.41
CA GLU A 40 4.55 -2.96 1.87
C GLU A 40 5.30 -3.39 0.60
N GLU A 41 5.84 -4.61 0.59
CA GLU A 41 6.53 -5.18 -0.57
C GLU A 41 5.57 -5.41 -1.75
N GLU A 42 4.33 -5.85 -1.48
CA GLU A 42 3.29 -5.98 -2.53
C GLU A 42 2.99 -4.63 -3.20
N TRP A 43 2.81 -3.57 -2.41
CA TRP A 43 2.58 -2.22 -2.91
C TRP A 43 3.81 -1.69 -3.68
N LEU A 44 5.02 -1.94 -3.18
CA LEU A 44 6.26 -1.55 -3.87
C LEU A 44 6.38 -2.20 -5.24
N ARG A 45 6.10 -3.50 -5.35
CA ARG A 45 6.12 -4.23 -6.64
C ARG A 45 5.07 -3.69 -7.61
N LEU A 46 3.85 -3.44 -7.14
CA LEU A 46 2.78 -2.85 -7.95
C LEU A 46 3.18 -1.47 -8.50
N PHE A 47 3.63 -0.55 -7.64
CA PHE A 47 4.02 0.78 -8.09
C PHE A 47 5.29 0.77 -8.94
N GLY A 48 6.21 -0.17 -8.70
CA GLY A 48 7.34 -0.45 -9.58
C GLY A 48 6.88 -0.81 -10.99
N HIS A 49 5.95 -1.76 -11.11
CA HIS A 49 5.36 -2.15 -12.38
C HIS A 49 4.67 -0.98 -13.10
N PHE A 50 3.87 -0.18 -12.37
CA PHE A 50 3.22 0.99 -12.94
C PHE A 50 4.23 2.02 -13.47
N LYS A 51 5.32 2.25 -12.73
CA LYS A 51 6.39 3.15 -13.15
C LYS A 51 7.11 2.64 -14.40
N GLU A 52 7.43 1.35 -14.47
CA GLU A 52 8.11 0.73 -15.61
C GLU A 52 7.25 0.73 -16.88
N ASN A 53 5.94 0.58 -16.73
CA ASN A 53 4.99 0.53 -17.85
C ASN A 53 4.33 1.88 -18.16
N HIS A 54 4.80 2.97 -17.54
CA HIS A 54 4.27 4.33 -17.70
C HIS A 54 2.76 4.45 -17.41
N ILE A 55 2.25 3.65 -16.47
CA ILE A 55 0.86 3.69 -16.01
C ILE A 55 0.74 4.76 -14.94
N ALA A 56 -0.07 5.78 -15.19
CA ALA A 56 -0.34 6.82 -14.21
C ALA A 56 -1.48 6.39 -13.26
N ALA A 57 -1.19 6.32 -11.96
CA ALA A 57 -2.19 6.01 -10.92
C ALA A 57 -2.24 7.05 -9.79
N PRO A 58 -2.47 8.34 -10.11
CA PRO A 58 -2.40 9.43 -9.14
C PRO A 58 -3.50 9.42 -8.08
N ASN A 59 -4.64 8.75 -8.32
CA ASN A 59 -5.72 8.67 -7.33
C ASN A 59 -5.47 7.53 -6.34
N LEU A 60 -4.97 6.39 -6.83
CA LEU A 60 -4.55 5.26 -6.01
C LEU A 60 -3.40 5.65 -5.08
N ILE A 61 -2.36 6.31 -5.61
CA ILE A 61 -1.21 6.77 -4.80
C ILE A 61 -1.68 7.60 -3.61
N LYS A 62 -2.57 8.57 -3.86
CA LYS A 62 -3.13 9.43 -2.81
C LYS A 62 -3.86 8.65 -1.70
N ILE A 63 -4.61 7.60 -2.06
CA ILE A 63 -5.33 6.77 -1.09
C ILE A 63 -4.32 5.96 -0.27
N VAL A 64 -3.34 5.37 -0.94
CA VAL A 64 -2.32 4.53 -0.31
C VAL A 64 -1.43 5.36 0.62
N GLU A 65 -0.97 6.54 0.18
CA GLU A 65 -0.25 7.52 1.03
C GLU A 65 -1.06 7.86 2.27
N TYR A 66 -2.35 8.18 2.10
CA TYR A 66 -3.23 8.49 3.23
C TYR A 66 -3.35 7.32 4.20
N ALA A 67 -3.56 6.09 3.69
CA ALA A 67 -3.71 4.89 4.50
C ALA A 67 -2.43 4.58 5.30
N PHE A 68 -1.25 4.72 4.68
CA PHE A 68 0.04 4.46 5.34
C PHE A 68 0.43 5.52 6.36
N CYS A 69 -0.14 6.72 6.31
CA CYS A 69 0.04 7.73 7.35
C CYS A 69 -0.78 7.45 8.63
N LEU A 70 -1.71 6.49 8.62
CA LEU A 70 -2.52 6.17 9.78
C LEU A 70 -1.71 5.29 10.75
N PRO A 71 -1.52 5.71 12.00
CA PRO A 71 -0.82 4.89 12.98
C PRO A 71 -1.65 3.64 13.28
N GLY A 72 -1.01 2.47 13.27
CA GLY A 72 -1.67 1.20 13.59
C GLY A 72 -2.09 1.06 15.06
N THR A 73 -1.67 1.99 15.93
CA THR A 73 -2.00 2.00 17.37
C THR A 73 -2.12 3.43 17.90
N SER A 74 -2.78 3.59 19.06
CA SER A 74 -2.81 4.84 19.83
C SER A 74 -1.52 5.13 20.60
N ALA A 75 -0.54 4.22 20.61
CA ALA A 75 0.68 4.33 21.42
C ALA A 75 1.48 5.64 21.20
N PRO A 76 1.61 6.19 19.98
CA PRO A 76 2.25 7.49 19.78
C PRO A 76 1.53 8.63 20.52
N VAL A 77 0.19 8.59 20.53
CA VAL A 77 -0.67 9.57 21.21
C VAL A 77 -0.58 9.39 22.72
N GLU A 78 -0.65 8.14 23.22
CA GLU A 78 -0.51 7.81 24.64
C GLU A 78 0.85 8.24 25.21
N ARG A 79 1.93 8.11 24.43
CA ARG A 79 3.26 8.61 24.81
C ARG A 79 3.25 10.12 25.03
N VAL A 80 2.61 10.89 24.15
CA VAL A 80 2.49 12.35 24.29
C VAL A 80 1.71 12.71 25.57
N PHE A 81 0.56 12.06 25.81
CA PHE A 81 -0.22 12.28 27.03
C PHE A 81 0.55 11.92 28.30
N SER A 82 1.32 10.82 28.28
CA SER A 82 2.14 10.41 29.43
C SER A 82 3.22 11.44 29.74
N LEU A 83 3.88 12.00 28.71
CA LEU A 83 4.86 13.07 28.89
C LEU A 83 4.23 14.35 29.45
N MET A 84 3.01 14.69 29.03
CA MET A 84 2.28 15.86 29.55
C MET A 84 1.84 15.69 31.00
N ASN A 85 1.40 14.49 31.40
CA ASN A 85 0.94 14.24 32.78
C ASN A 85 2.07 14.03 33.78
N ASN A 86 3.29 13.74 33.32
CA ASN A 86 4.47 13.61 34.16
C ASN A 86 5.26 14.94 34.30
N ALA A 87 4.69 16.06 33.85
CA ALA A 87 5.16 17.43 34.09
C ALA A 87 4.48 18.01 35.33
#